data_AF-A0AA45G8G1-F1
#
_entry.id   AF-A0AA45G8G1-F1
#
_cell.length_a   1.000
_cell.length_b   1.000
_cell.length_c   1.000
_cell.angle_alpha   90.00
_cell.angle_beta   90.00
_cell.angle_gamma   90.00
#
_symmetry.space_group_name_H-M   'P 1'
#
loop_
_entity.id
_entity.type
_entity.pdbx_description
1 polymer ?
#
loop_
_entity_poly.entity_id
_entity_poly.type
_entity_poly.pdbx_seq_one_letter_code
_entity_poly.pdbx_strand_id
1 'polypeptide(L)'
;MAAVKYPLSGEQGVAVLVLLGLAHELLAEKDQLLSHAFDRWLEKHPWLVRAVTAVTVLHLLNLLPHQIDPYHQVGNSKERK
;
A
#
# COMPACT_ATOMS: atom_id res chain seq x y z
N MET A 1 22.21 -12.64 13.64
CA MET A 1 21.80 -11.70 12.59
C MET A 1 21.37 -10.39 13.22
N ALA A 2 21.84 -9.25 12.73
CA ALA A 2 21.40 -7.96 13.26
C ALA A 2 19.96 -7.71 12.83
N ALA A 3 19.05 -7.57 13.81
CA ALA A 3 17.68 -7.16 13.53
C ALA A 3 17.72 -5.79 12.83
N VAL A 4 17.18 -5.72 11.62
CA VAL A 4 16.97 -4.44 10.92
C VAL A 4 15.98 -3.65 11.77
N LYS A 5 16.49 -2.70 12.56
CA LYS A 5 15.65 -1.76 13.29
C LYS A 5 15.04 -0.80 12.27
N TYR A 6 13.76 -0.98 11.97
CA TYR A 6 13.02 0.04 11.24
C TYR A 6 12.91 1.29 12.11
N PRO A 7 13.07 2.49 11.54
CA PRO A 7 12.97 3.74 12.29
C PRO A 7 11.53 4.05 12.73
N LEU A 8 10.53 3.36 12.15
CA LEU A 8 9.10 3.58 12.40
C LEU A 8 8.42 2.26 12.79
N SER A 9 7.48 2.33 13.74
CA SER A 9 6.53 1.24 13.99
C SER A 9 5.55 1.10 12.82
N GLY A 10 4.78 0.00 12.78
CA GLY A 10 3.78 -0.21 11.74
C GLY A 10 2.71 0.90 11.74
N GLU A 11 2.25 1.30 12.94
CA GLU A 11 1.27 2.36 13.15
C GLU A 11 1.81 3.71 12.67
N GLN A 12 3.08 4.01 12.97
CA GLN A 12 3.74 5.22 12.49
C GLN A 12 3.88 5.22 10.97
N GLY A 13 4.18 4.06 10.35
CA GLY A 13 4.22 3.91 8.91
C GLY A 13 2.87 4.23 8.25
N VAL A 14 1.78 3.68 8.79
CA VAL A 14 0.42 3.98 8.31
C VAL A 14 0.09 5.47 8.47
N ALA A 15 0.38 6.05 9.63
CA ALA A 15 0.15 7.47 9.88
C ALA A 15 0.88 8.37 8.87
N VAL A 16 2.14 8.06 8.56
CA VAL A 16 2.92 8.79 7.56
C VAL A 16 2.30 8.66 6.17
N LEU A 17 1.87 7.46 5.75
CA LEU A 17 1.20 7.28 4.46
C LEU A 17 -0.06 8.13 4.33
N VAL A 18 -0.90 8.14 5.36
CA VAL A 18 -2.14 8.95 5.38
C VAL A 18 -1.82 10.44 5.33
N LEU A 19 -0.89 10.91 6.16
CA LEU A 19 -0.52 12.33 6.22
C LEU A 19 0.08 12.82 4.91
N LEU A 20 0.96 12.03 4.28
CA LEU A 20 1.54 12.40 2.98
C LEU A 20 0.50 12.40 1.88
N GLY A 21 -0.42 11.43 1.87
CA GLY A 21 -1.53 11.40 0.92
C GLY A 21 -2.43 12.64 1.04
N LEU A 22 -2.83 12.99 2.26
CA LEU A 22 -3.62 14.19 2.53
C LEU A 22 -2.88 15.48 2.15
N ALA A 23 -1.60 15.59 2.53
CA ALA A 23 -0.80 16.76 2.18
C ALA A 23 -0.70 16.93 0.67
N HIS A 24 -0.52 15.84 -0.08
CA HIS A 24 -0.49 15.88 -1.54
C HIS A 24 -1.84 16.31 -2.12
N GLU A 25 -2.95 15.72 -1.68
CA GLU A 25 -4.30 16.10 -2.15
C GLU A 25 -4.62 17.59 -1.88
N LEU A 26 -4.16 18.15 -0.75
CA LEU A 26 -4.39 19.56 -0.40
C LEU A 26 -3.52 20.55 -1.18
N LEU A 27 -2.32 20.13 -1.59
CA LEU A 27 -1.32 21.00 -2.22
C LEU A 27 -1.24 20.81 -3.74
N ALA A 28 -1.77 19.71 -4.28
CA ALA A 28 -1.68 19.39 -5.68
C ALA A 28 -2.55 20.32 -6.55
N GLU A 29 -2.05 20.61 -7.74
CA GLU A 29 -2.85 21.24 -8.80
C GLU A 29 -3.98 20.29 -9.24
N LYS A 30 -5.03 20.85 -9.86
CA LYS A 30 -6.26 20.10 -10.19
C LYS A 30 -6.02 18.78 -10.95
N ASP A 31 -5.02 18.68 -11.82
CA ASP A 31 -4.75 17.45 -12.60
C ASP A 31 -3.73 16.50 -11.96
N GLN A 32 -3.20 16.88 -10.79
CA GLN A 32 -2.13 16.18 -10.06
C GLN A 32 -2.62 15.50 -8.78
N LEU A 33 -3.93 15.47 -8.52
CA LEU A 33 -4.51 14.71 -7.40
C LEU A 33 -4.14 13.22 -7.51
N LEU A 34 -3.98 12.55 -6.37
CA LEU A 34 -3.69 11.10 -6.36
C LEU A 34 -4.86 10.34 -6.95
N SER A 35 -6.09 10.77 -6.66
CA SER A 35 -7.31 10.26 -7.31
C SER A 35 -7.23 10.31 -8.84
N HIS A 36 -6.85 11.44 -9.43
CA HIS A 36 -6.72 11.57 -10.90
C HIS A 36 -5.58 10.71 -11.46
N ALA A 37 -4.46 10.61 -10.74
CA ALA A 37 -3.38 9.70 -11.12
C ALA A 37 -3.85 8.24 -11.11
N PHE A 38 -4.66 7.88 -10.10
CA PHE A 38 -5.25 6.57 -9.97
C PHE A 38 -6.27 6.28 -11.08
N ASP A 39 -7.12 7.26 -11.44
CA ASP A 39 -8.06 7.16 -12.56
C ASP A 39 -7.34 6.87 -13.88
N ARG A 40 -6.28 7.64 -14.19
CA ARG A 40 -5.46 7.41 -15.38
C ARG A 40 -4.84 6.00 -15.39
N TRP A 41 -4.50 5.47 -14.23
CA TRP A 41 -3.94 4.13 -14.13
C TRP A 41 -5.01 3.06 -14.32
N LEU A 42 -6.20 3.28 -13.74
CA LEU A 42 -7.37 2.42 -13.88
C LEU A 42 -7.87 2.38 -15.33
N GLU A 43 -7.86 3.51 -16.04
CA GLU A 43 -8.21 3.55 -17.47
C GLU A 43 -7.24 2.72 -18.32
N LYS A 44 -5.93 2.81 -18.05
CA LYS A 44 -4.89 2.09 -18.79
C LYS A 44 -4.87 0.60 -18.48
N HIS A 45 -5.10 0.21 -17.23
CA HIS A 45 -4.95 -1.16 -16.74
C HIS A 45 -6.10 -1.58 -15.81
N PRO A 46 -7.36 -1.62 -16.29
CA PRO A 46 -8.54 -1.69 -15.43
C PRO A 46 -8.59 -2.94 -14.56
N TRP A 47 -8.27 -4.11 -15.12
CA TRP A 47 -8.30 -5.36 -14.36
C TRP A 47 -7.15 -5.48 -13.37
N LEU A 48 -5.95 -5.06 -13.77
CA LEU A 48 -4.77 -5.13 -12.92
C LEU A 48 -4.92 -4.22 -11.71
N VAL A 49 -5.32 -2.96 -11.93
CA VAL A 49 -5.50 -1.98 -10.85
C VAL A 49 -6.58 -2.45 -9.88
N ARG A 50 -7.74 -2.91 -10.39
CA ARG A 50 -8.79 -3.49 -9.53
C ARG A 50 -8.30 -4.68 -8.71
N ALA A 51 -7.56 -5.60 -9.33
CA ALA A 51 -7.03 -6.77 -8.64
C ALA A 51 -6.05 -6.38 -7.53
N VAL A 52 -5.08 -5.50 -7.82
CA VAL A 52 -4.13 -4.99 -6.83
C VAL A 52 -4.85 -4.30 -5.69
N THR A 53 -5.78 -3.39 -5.98
CA THR A 53 -6.57 -2.69 -4.96
C THR A 53 -7.37 -3.65 -4.09
N ALA A 54 -8.08 -4.60 -4.70
CA ALA A 54 -8.85 -5.60 -3.95
C ALA A 54 -7.94 -6.41 -3.02
N VAL A 55 -6.79 -6.88 -3.51
CA VAL A 55 -5.82 -7.63 -2.70
C VAL A 55 -5.27 -6.76 -1.56
N THR A 56 -4.89 -5.51 -1.83
CA THR A 56 -4.40 -4.58 -0.79
C THR A 56 -5.46 -4.32 0.27
N VAL A 57 -6.70 -4.06 -0.12
CA VAL A 57 -7.81 -3.82 0.84
C VAL A 57 -8.07 -5.08 1.67
N LEU A 58 -8.17 -6.25 1.04
CA LEU A 58 -8.39 -7.49 1.78
C LEU A 58 -7.23 -7.80 2.72
N HIS A 59 -5.98 -7.53 2.33
CA HIS A 59 -4.81 -7.67 3.18
C HIS A 59 -4.92 -6.76 4.42
N LEU A 60 -5.16 -5.47 4.21
CA LEU A 60 -5.26 -4.49 5.31
C LEU A 60 -6.42 -4.80 6.27
N LEU A 61 -7.51 -5.37 5.76
CA LEU A 61 -8.65 -5.82 6.57
C LEU A 61 -8.45 -7.21 7.19
N ASN A 62 -7.29 -7.85 6.99
CA ASN A 62 -6.98 -9.21 7.45
C ASN A 62 -7.99 -10.26 6.94
N LEU A 63 -8.54 -10.04 5.75
CA LEU A 63 -9.51 -10.94 5.12
C LEU A 63 -8.86 -11.95 4.17
N LEU A 64 -7.58 -11.79 3.82
CA LEU A 64 -6.83 -12.77 3.05
C LEU A 64 -6.19 -13.82 3.96
N PRO A 65 -6.41 -15.12 3.70
CA PRO A 65 -5.64 -16.19 4.33
C PRO A 65 -4.15 -16.05 4.03
N HIS A 66 -3.30 -16.35 5.02
CA HIS A 66 -1.84 -16.20 4.97
C HIS A 66 -1.19 -16.91 3.76
N GLN A 67 -1.76 -18.02 3.28
CA GLN A 67 -1.24 -18.79 2.15
C GLN A 67 -1.35 -18.05 0.82
N ILE A 68 -2.36 -17.18 0.67
CA ILE A 68 -2.64 -16.45 -0.56
C ILE A 68 -2.48 -14.94 -0.41
N ASP A 69 -2.02 -14.48 0.75
CA ASP A 69 -1.72 -13.09 1.00
C ASP A 69 -0.29 -12.76 0.55
N PRO A 70 -0.09 -12.06 -0.58
CA PRO A 70 1.24 -11.77 -1.10
C PRO A 70 2.03 -10.85 -0.15
N TYR A 71 1.39 -9.99 0.63
CA TYR A 71 2.08 -9.10 1.56
C TYR A 71 2.71 -9.89 2.71
N HIS A 72 2.01 -10.92 3.20
CA HIS A 72 2.56 -11.83 4.19
C HIS A 72 3.68 -12.69 3.62
N GLN A 73 3.54 -13.20 2.39
CA GLN A 73 4.60 -13.98 1.74
C GLN A 73 5.90 -13.17 1.59
N VAL A 74 5.79 -11.89 1.23
CA VAL A 74 6.95 -11.00 1.07
C VAL A 74 7.51 -10.52 2.41
N GLY A 75 6.66 -10.16 3.37
CA GLY A 75 7.09 -9.68 4.69
C GLY A 75 7.80 -10.75 5.52
N ASN A 76 7.30 -11.99 5.48
CA ASN A 76 7.80 -13.10 6.29
C ASN A 76 9.07 -13.75 5.70
N SER A 77 9.44 -13.42 4.46
CA SER A 77 10.70 -13.86 3.84
C SER A 77 11.96 -13.34 4.56
N LYS A 78 11.84 -12.30 5.39
CA LYS A 78 12.94 -11.72 6.17
C LYS A 78 13.29 -12.50 7.44
N GLU A 79 12.41 -13.40 7.92
CA GLU A 79 12.66 -14.23 9.11
C GLU A 79 13.33 -15.58 8.79
N ARG A 80 13.47 -15.93 7.49
CA ARG A 80 13.89 -17.25 7.03
C ARG A 80 15.32 -17.31 6.46
N LYS A 81 16.19 -16.39 6.84
CA LYS A 81 17.65 -16.48 6.61
C LYS A 81 18.38 -16.47 7.93
#